data_AF-X1LU92-F1
#
_entry.id   AF-X1LU92-F1
#
_cell.length_a   1.000
_cell.length_b   1.000
_cell.length_c   1.000
_cell.angle_alpha   90.00
_cell.angle_beta   90.00
_cell.angle_gamma   90.00
#
_symmetry.space_group_name_H-M   'P 1'
#
loop_
_entity.id
_entity.type
_entity.pdbx_description
1 polymer ?
#
loop_
_entity_poly.entity_id
_entity_poly.type
_entity_poly.pdbx_seq_one_letter_code
_entity_poly.pdbx_strand_id
1 'polypeptide(L)'
;MIYYARKSWYIKTSRIKDDLLKSNEEVNWYPQHIKYGRFGNWLENNVDWALTRERYWGTPLPVWVDDNGHKICIGSVAQLRKMAVDMPRDLDLHRPYVDNITIKCKKCGKDMRRVPEVIDVWFDSGSMPYAQYHYPFENVKLFEDNFPADFIGEAIDQTRGWFYTLLAISTLVFKKSCFKNVLCLGLINDESGQKMSKSRGNVVNPWDVLNKQGADALRWYFFTGVSPWL
;
A
#
# COMPACT_ATOMS: atom_id res chain seq x y z
N MET A 1 -21.25 2.92 -6.72
CA MET A 1 -20.90 2.58 -5.31
C MET A 1 -22.06 3.00 -4.43
N ILE A 2 -22.27 2.32 -3.30
CA ILE A 2 -23.32 2.63 -2.32
C ILE A 2 -22.64 2.86 -0.97
N TYR A 3 -22.96 3.96 -0.28
CA TYR A 3 -22.51 4.21 1.08
C TYR A 3 -23.34 3.36 2.05
N TYR A 4 -22.69 2.60 2.92
CA TYR A 4 -23.37 1.67 3.81
C TYR A 4 -22.64 1.59 5.16
N ALA A 5 -23.40 1.61 6.26
CA ALA A 5 -22.86 1.52 7.60
C ALA A 5 -22.44 0.08 7.93
N ARG A 6 -21.15 -0.15 8.22
CA ARG A 6 -20.61 -1.45 8.67
C ARG A 6 -19.58 -1.27 9.76
N LYS A 7 -19.33 -2.36 10.50
CA LYS A 7 -18.13 -2.49 11.33
C LYS A 7 -16.91 -2.59 10.40
N SER A 8 -15.89 -1.80 10.69
CA SER A 8 -14.63 -1.81 9.94
C SER A 8 -13.52 -1.27 10.84
N TRP A 9 -12.28 -1.66 10.56
CA TRP A 9 -11.09 -1.14 11.19
C TRP A 9 -10.52 0.01 10.36
N TYR A 10 -10.13 1.07 11.04
CA TYR A 10 -9.57 2.27 10.43
C TYR A 10 -8.20 2.57 10.99
N ILE A 11 -7.29 3.02 10.12
CA ILE A 11 -6.10 3.74 10.55
C ILE A 11 -6.49 5.21 10.67
N LYS A 12 -6.23 5.82 11.84
CA LYS A 12 -6.64 7.20 12.14
C LYS A 12 -5.72 8.24 11.47
N THR A 13 -5.66 8.21 10.15
CA THR A 13 -4.79 9.05 9.30
C THR A 13 -5.20 10.53 9.34
N SER A 14 -6.44 10.86 9.71
CA SER A 14 -6.86 12.26 9.91
C SER A 14 -6.04 12.98 10.99
N ARG A 15 -5.53 12.25 12.00
CA ARG A 15 -4.73 12.84 13.08
C ARG A 15 -3.31 13.25 12.69
N ILE A 16 -2.80 12.71 11.58
CA ILE A 16 -1.45 12.99 11.09
C ILE A 16 -1.48 13.84 9.82
N LYS A 17 -2.59 14.52 9.54
CA LYS A 17 -2.76 15.34 8.34
C LYS A 17 -1.62 16.34 8.15
N ASP A 18 -1.26 17.05 9.22
CA ASP A 18 -0.19 18.06 9.14
C ASP A 18 1.18 17.41 8.95
N ASP A 19 1.41 16.22 9.52
CA ASP A 19 2.63 15.45 9.31
C ASP A 19 2.72 14.92 7.85
N LEU A 20 1.58 14.55 7.26
CA LEU A 20 1.49 14.14 5.84
C LEU A 20 1.86 15.29 4.91
N LEU A 21 1.32 16.48 5.18
CA LEU A 21 1.63 17.69 4.42
C LEU A 21 3.12 18.04 4.54
N LYS A 22 3.69 18.01 5.76
CA LYS A 22 5.13 18.20 5.99
C LYS A 22 5.98 17.18 5.24
N SER A 23 5.61 15.91 5.31
CA SER A 23 6.32 14.84 4.59
C SER A 23 6.25 15.04 3.08
N ASN A 24 5.12 15.56 2.56
CA ASN A 24 4.96 15.87 1.13
C ASN A 24 5.79 17.08 0.68
N GLU A 25 6.04 18.06 1.56
CA GLU A 25 6.92 19.20 1.23
C GLU A 25 8.35 18.75 0.94
N GLU A 26 8.84 17.70 1.60
CA GLU A 26 10.17 17.12 1.41
C GLU A 26 10.34 16.42 0.04
N VAL A 27 9.25 16.16 -0.68
CA VAL A 27 9.27 15.40 -1.94
C VAL A 27 9.42 16.32 -3.15
N ASN A 28 10.33 16.02 -4.07
CA ASN A 28 10.39 16.68 -5.37
C ASN A 28 9.45 16.00 -6.36
N TRP A 29 8.32 16.64 -6.66
CA TRP A 29 7.33 16.14 -7.61
C TRP A 29 7.60 16.65 -9.02
N TYR A 30 7.49 15.75 -9.98
CA TYR A 30 7.53 16.05 -11.40
C TYR A 30 6.28 15.48 -12.07
N PRO A 31 5.36 16.33 -12.58
CA PRO A 31 5.43 17.79 -12.60
C PRO A 31 5.12 18.42 -11.23
N GLN A 32 5.65 19.62 -10.99
CA GLN A 32 5.61 20.29 -9.68
C GLN A 32 4.18 20.56 -9.18
N HIS A 33 3.24 20.82 -10.09
CA HIS A 33 1.86 21.11 -9.73
C HIS A 33 1.15 19.93 -9.03
N ILE A 34 1.70 18.70 -9.09
CA ILE A 34 1.13 17.55 -8.35
C ILE A 34 1.26 17.75 -6.84
N LYS A 35 2.39 18.32 -6.37
CA LYS A 35 2.68 18.52 -4.95
C LYS A 35 1.57 19.26 -4.23
N TYR A 36 1.16 20.41 -4.77
CA TYR A 36 0.13 21.28 -4.19
C TYR A 36 -1.25 21.08 -4.82
N GLY A 37 -1.32 20.48 -6.01
CA GLY A 37 -2.57 20.21 -6.72
C GLY A 37 -3.16 18.85 -6.36
N ARG A 38 -3.15 17.92 -7.32
CA ARG A 38 -3.88 16.64 -7.22
C ARG A 38 -3.55 15.85 -5.95
N PHE A 39 -2.29 15.84 -5.52
CA PHE A 39 -1.87 15.12 -4.33
C PHE A 39 -2.00 15.97 -3.06
N GLY A 40 -1.50 17.21 -3.05
CA GLY A 40 -1.61 18.13 -1.91
C GLY A 40 -3.06 18.34 -1.43
N ASN A 41 -3.97 18.70 -2.34
CA ASN A 41 -5.39 18.89 -2.04
C ASN A 41 -6.05 17.64 -1.44
N TRP A 42 -5.52 16.45 -1.72
CA TRP A 42 -6.02 15.21 -1.12
C TRP A 42 -5.58 15.06 0.33
N LEU A 43 -4.33 15.37 0.60
CA LEU A 43 -3.79 15.34 1.96
C LEU A 43 -4.48 16.39 2.84
N GLU A 44 -4.79 17.57 2.31
CA GLU A 44 -5.53 18.62 3.05
C GLU A 44 -6.93 18.18 3.51
N ASN A 45 -7.56 17.28 2.74
CA ASN A 45 -8.89 16.74 3.00
C ASN A 45 -8.82 15.28 3.47
N ASN A 46 -7.70 14.86 4.05
CA ASN A 46 -7.46 13.46 4.39
C ASN A 46 -8.50 12.94 5.40
N VAL A 47 -9.03 11.76 5.10
CA VAL A 47 -9.97 11.03 5.96
C VAL A 47 -9.28 9.80 6.55
N ASP A 48 -9.87 9.23 7.59
CA ASP A 48 -9.38 7.98 8.17
C ASP A 48 -9.44 6.85 7.14
N TRP A 49 -8.34 6.11 7.01
CA TRP A 49 -8.22 5.03 6.04
C TRP A 49 -8.95 3.79 6.55
N ALA A 50 -10.04 3.43 5.87
CA ALA A 50 -10.71 2.15 6.04
C ALA A 50 -9.79 0.99 5.62
N LEU A 51 -9.20 0.31 6.59
CA LEU A 51 -8.14 -0.68 6.37
C LEU A 51 -8.68 -2.06 5.99
N THR A 52 -9.77 -2.50 6.62
CA THR A 52 -10.21 -3.90 6.46
C THR A 52 -11.05 -4.15 5.22
N ARG A 53 -10.99 -5.38 4.74
CA ARG A 53 -11.77 -5.92 3.63
C ARG A 53 -12.40 -7.25 4.03
N GLU A 54 -13.69 -7.41 3.73
CA GLU A 54 -14.41 -8.68 3.86
C GLU A 54 -14.09 -9.57 2.66
N ARG A 55 -12.87 -10.12 2.60
CA ARG A 55 -12.34 -10.93 1.49
C ARG A 55 -11.55 -12.12 2.01
N TYR A 56 -11.18 -13.03 1.11
CA TYR A 56 -10.49 -14.28 1.44
C TYR A 56 -8.99 -14.24 1.16
N TRP A 57 -8.57 -13.63 0.04
CA TRP A 57 -7.18 -13.55 -0.38
C TRP A 57 -6.59 -12.17 -0.08
N GLY A 58 -5.58 -12.14 0.78
CA GLY A 58 -4.89 -10.94 1.24
C GLY A 58 -4.28 -11.15 2.63
N THR A 59 -3.45 -10.22 3.07
CA THR A 59 -2.80 -10.26 4.39
C THR A 59 -3.85 -10.26 5.51
N PRO A 60 -3.93 -11.29 6.36
CA PRO A 60 -4.92 -11.33 7.43
C PRO A 60 -4.64 -10.26 8.51
N LEU A 61 -5.66 -9.54 8.97
CA LEU A 61 -5.49 -8.57 10.06
C LEU A 61 -5.09 -9.33 11.35
N PRO A 62 -3.92 -9.04 11.97
CA PRO A 62 -3.38 -9.86 13.05
C PRO A 62 -3.95 -9.46 14.42
N VAL A 63 -5.27 -9.31 14.51
CA VAL A 63 -5.97 -8.96 15.75
C VAL A 63 -6.78 -10.15 16.24
N TRP A 64 -6.53 -10.57 17.49
CA TRP A 64 -7.30 -11.59 18.18
C TRP A 64 -8.23 -10.95 19.21
N VAL A 65 -9.44 -11.49 19.33
CA VAL A 65 -10.50 -10.99 20.21
C VAL A 65 -11.12 -12.13 21.02
N ASP A 66 -11.39 -11.89 22.30
CA ASP A 66 -12.15 -12.83 23.16
C ASP A 66 -13.64 -12.44 23.26
N ASP A 67 -14.45 -13.32 23.86
CA ASP A 67 -15.88 -13.09 24.08
C ASP A 67 -16.19 -11.90 25.00
N ASN A 68 -15.21 -11.43 25.78
CA ASN A 68 -15.33 -10.26 26.64
C ASN A 68 -14.94 -8.95 25.89
N GLY A 69 -14.55 -9.04 24.61
CA GLY A 69 -14.17 -7.92 23.77
C GLY A 69 -12.74 -7.41 23.97
N HIS A 70 -11.91 -8.09 24.77
CA HIS A 70 -10.48 -7.80 24.85
C HIS A 70 -9.82 -8.10 23.52
N LYS A 71 -8.86 -7.25 23.12
CA LYS A 71 -8.18 -7.35 21.83
C LYS A 71 -6.68 -7.34 22.01
N ILE A 72 -5.97 -8.07 21.16
CA ILE A 72 -4.51 -8.03 21.06
C ILE A 72 -4.10 -8.04 19.59
N CYS A 73 -3.15 -7.17 19.24
CA CYS A 73 -2.48 -7.18 17.93
C CYS A 73 -1.19 -7.99 18.06
N ILE A 74 -1.04 -9.02 17.23
CA ILE A 74 0.14 -9.87 17.19
C ILE A 74 1.13 -9.29 16.19
N GLY A 75 2.32 -8.91 16.66
CA GLY A 75 3.33 -8.21 15.86
C GLY A 75 4.40 -9.11 15.25
N SER A 76 4.44 -10.41 15.58
CA SER A 76 5.40 -11.35 14.98
C SER A 76 4.97 -12.80 15.09
N VAL A 77 5.55 -13.66 14.24
CA VAL A 77 5.41 -15.11 14.35
C VAL A 77 5.92 -15.61 15.71
N ALA A 78 7.03 -15.07 16.21
CA ALA A 78 7.56 -15.45 17.51
C ALA A 78 6.58 -15.12 18.66
N GLN A 79 5.88 -13.98 18.59
CA GLN A 79 4.83 -13.65 19.54
C GLN A 79 3.64 -14.61 19.41
N LEU A 80 3.22 -14.92 18.19
CA LEU A 80 2.13 -15.88 17.94
C LEU A 80 2.44 -17.24 18.55
N ARG A 81 3.64 -17.79 18.28
CA ARG A 81 4.07 -19.10 18.79
C ARG A 81 4.08 -19.16 20.32
N LYS A 82 4.43 -18.06 21.00
CA LYS A 82 4.42 -17.98 22.47
C LYS A 82 3.01 -17.94 23.08
N MET A 83 2.00 -17.53 22.30
CA MET A 83 0.64 -17.30 22.80
C MET A 83 -0.38 -18.33 22.29
N ALA A 84 -0.04 -19.05 21.20
CA ALA A 84 -0.88 -20.10 20.64
C ALA A 84 -1.05 -21.24 21.63
N VAL A 85 -2.29 -21.74 21.73
CA VAL A 85 -2.63 -22.95 22.50
C VAL A 85 -2.02 -24.17 21.85
N ASP A 86 -2.18 -24.27 20.53
CA ASP A 86 -1.58 -25.27 19.68
C ASP A 86 -1.06 -24.58 18.42
N MET A 87 0.19 -24.85 18.08
CA MET A 87 0.90 -24.17 17.01
C MET A 87 1.17 -25.15 15.88
N PRO A 88 0.63 -24.94 14.67
CA PRO A 88 0.91 -25.84 13.56
C PRO A 88 2.40 -25.92 13.24
N ARG A 89 2.85 -27.12 12.85
CA ARG A 89 4.23 -27.38 12.41
C ARG A 89 4.53 -26.60 11.12
N ASP A 90 3.69 -26.80 10.11
CA ASP A 90 3.74 -26.06 8.85
C ASP A 90 2.91 -24.79 8.98
N LEU A 91 3.60 -23.66 9.12
CA LEU A 91 2.96 -22.37 9.33
C LEU A 91 2.66 -21.69 8.00
N ASP A 92 1.39 -21.64 7.63
CA ASP A 92 0.87 -20.69 6.66
C ASP A 92 0.03 -19.63 7.39
N LEU A 93 0.41 -18.37 7.22
CA LEU A 93 -0.26 -17.23 7.84
C LEU A 93 -1.45 -16.71 7.02
N HIS A 94 -1.75 -17.30 5.87
CA HIS A 94 -2.91 -16.95 5.08
C HIS A 94 -4.20 -17.57 5.63
N ARG A 95 -5.33 -17.00 5.22
CA ARG A 95 -6.61 -17.68 5.34
C ARG A 95 -6.65 -18.88 4.37
N PRO A 96 -7.25 -20.01 4.75
CA PRO A 96 -8.01 -20.24 5.98
C PRO A 96 -7.17 -20.66 7.20
N TYR A 97 -5.88 -20.97 7.02
CA TYR A 97 -5.06 -21.65 8.03
C TYR A 97 -4.87 -20.84 9.32
N VAL A 98 -4.57 -19.55 9.21
CA VAL A 98 -4.36 -18.67 10.37
C VAL A 98 -5.62 -18.50 11.24
N ASP A 99 -6.81 -18.69 10.65
CA ASP A 99 -8.09 -18.54 11.36
C ASP A 99 -8.29 -19.67 12.40
N ASN A 100 -7.57 -20.78 12.27
CA ASN A 100 -7.63 -21.91 13.20
C ASN A 100 -6.71 -21.73 14.43
N ILE A 101 -5.81 -20.75 14.40
CA ILE A 101 -4.87 -20.51 15.51
C ILE A 101 -5.59 -19.78 16.64
N THR A 102 -5.74 -20.47 17.77
CA THR A 102 -6.33 -19.93 18.99
C THR A 102 -5.24 -19.54 19.99
N ILE A 103 -5.41 -18.39 20.66
CA ILE A 103 -4.49 -17.92 21.71
C ILE A 103 -5.24 -17.74 23.04
N LYS A 104 -4.52 -17.79 24.17
CA LYS A 104 -5.13 -17.49 25.49
C LYS A 104 -5.07 -16.00 25.83
N CYS A 105 -6.21 -15.44 26.24
CA CYS A 105 -6.28 -14.08 26.75
C CYS A 105 -5.60 -13.97 28.12
N LYS A 106 -4.56 -13.14 28.23
CA LYS A 106 -3.87 -12.89 29.51
C LYS A 106 -4.72 -12.20 30.57
N LYS A 107 -5.83 -11.56 30.18
CA LYS A 107 -6.70 -10.80 31.09
C LYS A 107 -7.80 -11.65 31.72
N CYS A 108 -8.39 -12.57 30.95
CA CYS A 108 -9.56 -13.34 31.39
C CYS A 108 -9.38 -14.87 31.28
N GLY A 109 -8.26 -15.35 30.74
CA GLY A 109 -7.96 -16.78 30.55
C GLY A 109 -8.74 -17.47 29.43
N LYS A 110 -9.74 -16.82 28.84
CA LYS A 110 -10.54 -17.38 27.73
C LYS A 110 -9.74 -17.44 26.43
N ASP A 111 -10.25 -18.24 25.49
CA ASP A 111 -9.74 -18.32 24.13
C ASP A 111 -10.02 -17.03 23.37
N MET A 112 -9.07 -16.63 22.54
CA MET A 112 -9.22 -15.55 21.57
C MET A 112 -9.12 -16.12 20.17
N ARG A 113 -9.92 -15.58 19.25
CA ARG A 113 -9.87 -15.90 17.82
C ARG A 113 -9.51 -14.66 17.01
N ARG A 114 -8.84 -14.86 15.88
CA ARG A 114 -8.54 -13.78 14.94
C ARG A 114 -9.85 -13.20 14.41
N VAL A 115 -9.90 -11.88 14.24
CA VAL A 115 -10.98 -11.24 13.48
C VAL A 115 -10.97 -11.73 12.02
N PRO A 116 -12.10 -11.87 11.32
CA PRO A 116 -12.13 -12.54 10.01
C PRO A 116 -11.54 -11.70 8.86
N GLU A 117 -11.41 -10.38 9.02
CA GLU A 117 -11.05 -9.46 7.96
C GLU A 117 -9.60 -9.63 7.47
N VAL A 118 -9.39 -9.34 6.19
CA VAL A 118 -8.06 -9.14 5.61
C VAL A 118 -7.80 -7.65 5.41
N ILE A 119 -6.54 -7.30 5.19
CA ILE A 119 -6.07 -5.94 5.03
C ILE A 119 -6.25 -5.47 3.57
N ASP A 120 -6.47 -4.18 3.38
CA ASP A 120 -6.45 -3.48 2.10
C ASP A 120 -5.12 -3.70 1.37
N VAL A 121 -5.17 -4.10 0.10
CA VAL A 121 -3.96 -4.41 -0.70
C VAL A 121 -3.02 -3.21 -0.81
N TRP A 122 -3.56 -1.98 -0.74
CA TRP A 122 -2.71 -0.79 -0.76
C TRP A 122 -1.81 -0.68 0.48
N PHE A 123 -2.21 -1.27 1.62
CA PHE A 123 -1.35 -1.37 2.79
C PHE A 123 -0.16 -2.29 2.55
N ASP A 124 -0.36 -3.40 1.84
CA ASP A 124 0.74 -4.29 1.44
C ASP A 124 1.71 -3.54 0.52
N SER A 125 1.20 -2.89 -0.54
CA SER A 125 2.04 -2.14 -1.48
C SER A 125 2.74 -0.93 -0.85
N GLY A 126 2.07 -0.23 0.07
CA GLY A 126 2.66 0.89 0.82
C GLY A 126 3.68 0.42 1.86
N SER A 127 3.61 -0.86 2.25
CA SER A 127 4.55 -1.47 3.18
C SER A 127 5.82 -2.01 2.54
N MET A 128 5.85 -2.05 1.21
CA MET A 128 6.98 -2.57 0.44
C MET A 128 8.36 -2.04 0.88
N PRO A 129 8.57 -0.73 1.20
CA PRO A 129 9.91 -0.21 1.51
C PRO A 129 10.64 -0.94 2.64
N TYR A 130 9.90 -1.41 3.64
CA TYR A 130 10.42 -2.12 4.82
C TYR A 130 10.08 -3.62 4.80
N ALA A 131 8.90 -4.00 4.31
CA ALA A 131 8.48 -5.39 4.27
C ALA A 131 9.38 -6.24 3.35
N GLN A 132 9.89 -5.68 2.24
CA GLN A 132 10.80 -6.37 1.33
C GLN A 132 12.10 -6.84 2.02
N TYR A 133 12.50 -6.16 3.09
CA TYR A 133 13.73 -6.43 3.84
C TYR A 133 13.49 -7.28 5.08
N HIS A 134 12.24 -7.71 5.35
CA HIS A 134 11.87 -8.34 6.61
C HIS A 134 12.19 -7.46 7.83
N TYR A 135 12.21 -6.14 7.65
CA TYR A 135 12.40 -5.16 8.72
C TYR A 135 11.20 -5.23 9.70
N PRO A 136 11.41 -5.14 11.02
CA PRO A 136 12.68 -4.85 11.72
C PRO A 136 13.45 -6.11 12.16
N PHE A 137 13.09 -7.29 11.68
CA PHE A 137 13.68 -8.56 12.15
C PHE A 137 15.04 -8.85 11.52
N GLU A 138 15.20 -8.51 10.24
CA GLU A 138 16.40 -8.76 9.44
C GLU A 138 16.74 -7.54 8.57
N ASN A 139 17.94 -7.53 7.98
CA ASN A 139 18.40 -6.54 7.00
C ASN A 139 18.26 -5.06 7.44
N VAL A 140 18.32 -4.81 8.74
CA VAL A 140 18.12 -3.47 9.33
C VAL A 140 19.03 -2.43 8.70
N LYS A 141 20.34 -2.71 8.62
CA LYS A 141 21.31 -1.79 8.02
C LYS A 141 21.03 -1.56 6.52
N LEU A 142 20.66 -2.61 5.79
CA LEU A 142 20.33 -2.48 4.36
C LEU A 142 19.11 -1.58 4.16
N PHE A 143 18.08 -1.71 5.00
CA PHE A 143 16.94 -0.80 5.00
C PHE A 143 17.36 0.63 5.32
N GLU A 144 18.11 0.85 6.40
CA GLU A 144 18.54 2.17 6.85
C GLU A 144 19.42 2.89 5.81
N ASP A 145 20.35 2.17 5.17
CA ASP A 145 21.24 2.70 4.13
C ASP A 145 20.48 3.09 2.84
N ASN A 146 19.31 2.49 2.59
CA ASN A 146 18.52 2.69 1.36
C ASN A 146 17.22 3.48 1.58
N PHE A 147 16.95 3.96 2.81
CA PHE A 147 15.71 4.65 3.15
C PHE A 147 15.95 6.12 3.55
N PRO A 148 15.34 7.11 2.86
CA PRO A 148 14.30 6.98 1.83
C PRO A 148 14.87 6.77 0.41
N ALA A 149 14.05 6.17 -0.46
CA ALA A 149 14.41 5.93 -1.87
C ALA A 149 14.62 7.25 -2.63
N ASP A 150 15.61 7.29 -3.52
CA ASP A 150 15.92 8.50 -4.27
C ASP A 150 14.87 8.81 -5.35
N PHE A 151 14.28 7.81 -5.98
CA PHE A 151 13.37 8.00 -7.12
C PHE A 151 12.28 6.92 -7.20
N ILE A 152 11.06 7.33 -7.53
CA ILE A 152 9.99 6.47 -8.02
C ILE A 152 9.30 7.13 -9.22
N GLY A 153 8.71 6.32 -10.11
CA GLY A 153 8.00 6.82 -11.28
C GLY A 153 6.80 5.95 -11.64
N GLU A 154 5.60 6.50 -11.52
CA GLU A 154 4.34 5.82 -11.84
C GLU A 154 3.32 6.82 -12.39
N ALA A 155 2.19 6.30 -12.90
CA ALA A 155 1.16 7.13 -13.50
C ALA A 155 0.33 7.94 -12.47
N ILE A 156 -0.33 8.98 -12.95
CA ILE A 156 -1.05 9.99 -12.16
C ILE A 156 -2.19 9.42 -11.30
N ASP A 157 -2.71 8.25 -11.64
CA ASP A 157 -3.70 7.54 -10.83
C ASP A 157 -3.12 7.08 -9.48
N GLN A 158 -1.79 6.89 -9.37
CA GLN A 158 -1.13 6.56 -8.11
C GLN A 158 -1.18 7.68 -7.06
N THR A 159 -1.57 8.91 -7.43
CA THR A 159 -1.91 9.97 -6.46
C THR A 159 -3.09 9.62 -5.55
N ARG A 160 -3.82 8.53 -5.85
CA ARG A 160 -4.90 7.97 -5.01
C ARG A 160 -4.67 6.50 -4.64
N GLY A 161 -3.48 5.97 -4.92
CA GLY A 161 -3.09 4.60 -4.64
C GLY A 161 -1.73 4.54 -3.97
N TRP A 162 -0.73 4.02 -4.68
CA TRP A 162 0.57 3.67 -4.11
C TRP A 162 1.29 4.86 -3.48
N PHE A 163 1.36 6.02 -4.17
CA PHE A 163 2.03 7.22 -3.63
C PHE A 163 1.44 7.66 -2.28
N TYR A 164 0.11 7.62 -2.15
CA TYR A 164 -0.56 7.97 -0.90
C TYR A 164 -0.19 6.98 0.20
N THR A 165 -0.30 5.68 -0.06
CA THR A 165 -0.05 4.67 0.99
C THR A 165 1.41 4.58 1.42
N LEU A 166 2.34 4.71 0.48
CA LEU A 166 3.76 4.84 0.76
C LEU A 166 4.04 6.01 1.71
N LEU A 167 3.53 7.21 1.38
CA LEU A 167 3.71 8.39 2.21
C LEU A 167 3.02 8.21 3.57
N ALA A 168 1.75 7.79 3.59
CA ALA A 168 0.96 7.68 4.80
C ALA A 168 1.56 6.72 5.82
N ILE A 169 2.01 5.53 5.38
CA ILE A 169 2.58 4.59 6.33
C ILE A 169 3.97 5.04 6.78
N SER A 170 4.79 5.59 5.87
CA SER A 170 6.09 6.15 6.22
C SER A 170 5.99 7.28 7.25
N THR A 171 5.05 8.22 7.06
CA THR A 171 4.78 9.30 8.01
C THR A 171 4.28 8.76 9.36
N LEU A 172 3.45 7.71 9.37
CA LEU A 172 2.99 7.08 10.61
C LEU A 172 4.13 6.45 11.41
N VAL A 173 5.00 5.69 10.73
CA VAL A 173 6.01 4.84 11.39
C VAL A 173 7.34 5.58 11.60
N PHE A 174 7.76 6.39 10.64
CA PHE A 174 9.09 7.00 10.58
C PHE A 174 9.09 8.53 10.57
N LYS A 175 7.91 9.17 10.53
CA LYS A 175 7.76 10.64 10.56
C LYS A 175 8.46 11.39 9.42
N LYS A 176 8.64 10.75 8.27
CA LYS A 176 9.22 11.33 7.05
C LYS A 176 8.68 10.66 5.78
N SER A 177 8.93 11.24 4.61
CA SER A 177 8.65 10.57 3.33
C SER A 177 9.55 9.34 3.13
N CYS A 178 9.05 8.33 2.40
CA CYS A 178 9.83 7.16 1.99
C CYS A 178 10.47 7.29 0.60
N PHE A 179 10.24 8.41 -0.09
CA PHE A 179 10.81 8.72 -1.40
C PHE A 179 11.17 10.22 -1.51
N LYS A 180 12.23 10.53 -2.25
CA LYS A 180 12.71 11.92 -2.45
C LYS A 180 12.20 12.55 -3.74
N ASN A 181 12.21 11.82 -4.86
CA ASN A 181 11.79 12.33 -6.17
C ASN A 181 10.70 11.44 -6.77
N VAL A 182 9.64 12.05 -7.30
CA VAL A 182 8.50 11.35 -7.92
C VAL A 182 8.27 11.85 -9.34
N LEU A 183 8.36 10.93 -10.30
CA LEU A 183 7.91 11.14 -11.67
C LEU A 183 6.47 10.65 -11.81
N CYS A 184 5.53 11.58 -11.92
CA CYS A 184 4.10 11.34 -12.05
C CYS A 184 3.69 11.43 -13.53
N LEU A 185 3.55 10.27 -14.18
CA LEU A 185 3.31 10.17 -15.62
C LEU A 185 1.83 10.32 -15.99
N GLY A 186 1.58 10.75 -17.23
CA GLY A 186 0.24 10.69 -17.83
C GLY A 186 -0.21 9.25 -18.12
N LEU A 187 -1.45 9.11 -18.57
CA LEU A 187 -1.98 7.83 -19.05
C LEU A 187 -1.86 7.74 -20.58
N ILE A 188 -1.47 6.58 -21.08
CA ILE A 188 -1.43 6.31 -22.53
C ILE A 188 -2.87 6.12 -23.03
N ASN A 189 -3.21 6.83 -24.10
CA ASN A 189 -4.49 6.74 -24.78
C ASN A 189 -4.33 6.06 -26.14
N ASP A 190 -5.45 5.70 -26.77
CA ASP A 190 -5.46 5.29 -28.16
C ASP A 190 -5.20 6.48 -29.11
N GLU A 191 -5.13 6.21 -30.41
CA GLU A 191 -4.89 7.21 -31.47
C GLU A 191 -5.92 8.35 -31.51
N SER A 192 -7.12 8.13 -30.96
CA SER A 192 -8.20 9.11 -30.88
C SER A 192 -8.25 9.82 -29.52
N GLY A 193 -7.26 9.60 -28.65
CA GLY A 193 -7.19 10.19 -27.31
C GLY A 193 -8.12 9.52 -26.29
N GLN A 194 -8.72 8.38 -26.59
CA GLN A 194 -9.57 7.65 -25.65
C GLN A 194 -8.75 6.71 -24.76
N LYS A 195 -9.22 6.49 -23.54
CA LYS A 195 -8.65 5.47 -22.65
C LYS A 195 -8.73 4.09 -23.32
N MET A 196 -7.60 3.40 -23.38
CA MET A 196 -7.55 2.03 -23.87
C MET A 196 -8.29 1.06 -22.93
N SER A 197 -9.12 0.17 -23.49
CA SER A 197 -9.78 -0.90 -22.74
C SER A 197 -10.00 -2.15 -23.61
N LYS A 198 -9.89 -3.33 -22.98
CA LYS A 198 -10.15 -4.61 -23.65
C LYS A 198 -11.57 -4.68 -24.22
N SER A 199 -12.55 -4.12 -23.53
CA SER A 199 -13.96 -4.12 -23.96
C SER A 199 -14.22 -3.24 -25.19
N ARG A 200 -13.42 -2.19 -25.41
CA ARG A 200 -13.52 -1.31 -26.59
C ARG A 200 -12.71 -1.82 -27.78
N GLY A 201 -11.85 -2.80 -27.58
CA GLY A 201 -10.98 -3.33 -28.63
C GLY A 201 -9.89 -2.36 -29.11
N ASN A 202 -9.70 -1.23 -28.43
CA ASN A 202 -8.74 -0.17 -28.79
C ASN A 202 -7.38 -0.32 -28.07
N VAL A 203 -7.06 -1.52 -27.58
CA VAL A 203 -5.78 -1.77 -26.91
C VAL A 203 -4.70 -1.99 -27.96
N VAL A 204 -3.63 -1.21 -27.88
CA VAL A 204 -2.41 -1.46 -28.65
C VAL A 204 -1.57 -2.49 -27.91
N ASN A 205 -1.25 -3.61 -28.56
CA ASN A 205 -0.35 -4.61 -28.00
C ASN A 205 1.10 -4.10 -28.11
N PRO A 206 1.86 -3.99 -27.00
CA PRO A 206 3.25 -3.54 -27.06
C PRO A 206 4.12 -4.34 -28.04
N TRP A 207 3.84 -5.65 -28.19
CA TRP A 207 4.60 -6.52 -29.09
C TRP A 207 4.46 -6.15 -30.56
N ASP A 208 3.32 -5.58 -30.97
CA ASP A 208 3.13 -5.16 -32.36
C ASP A 208 4.10 -4.03 -32.72
N VAL A 209 4.40 -3.15 -31.77
CA VAL A 209 5.36 -2.06 -31.96
C VAL A 209 6.79 -2.59 -31.81
N LEU A 210 7.07 -3.39 -30.78
CA LEU A 210 8.40 -3.94 -30.54
C LEU A 210 8.90 -4.78 -31.72
N ASN A 211 8.05 -5.64 -32.28
CA ASN A 211 8.43 -6.50 -33.41
C ASN A 211 8.59 -5.73 -34.72
N LYS A 212 7.89 -4.60 -34.91
CA LYS A 212 7.95 -3.79 -36.13
C LYS A 212 9.05 -2.72 -36.10
N GLN A 213 9.26 -2.08 -34.94
CA GLN A 213 10.08 -0.87 -34.80
C GLN A 213 11.24 -1.03 -33.80
N GLY A 214 11.26 -2.10 -33.01
CA GLY A 214 12.26 -2.32 -31.97
C GLY A 214 11.98 -1.57 -30.66
N ALA A 215 12.72 -1.96 -29.61
CA ALA A 215 12.56 -1.39 -28.27
C ALA A 215 12.99 0.08 -28.19
N ASP A 216 14.04 0.47 -28.91
CA ASP A 216 14.58 1.84 -28.86
C ASP A 216 13.63 2.86 -29.48
N ALA A 217 12.97 2.51 -30.59
CA ALA A 217 11.96 3.38 -31.19
C ALA A 217 10.77 3.59 -30.23
N LEU A 218 10.30 2.53 -29.55
CA LEU A 218 9.23 2.62 -28.56
C LEU A 218 9.62 3.50 -27.37
N ARG A 219 10.83 3.30 -26.82
CA ARG A 219 11.37 4.11 -25.72
C ARG A 219 11.51 5.57 -26.12
N TRP A 220 12.09 5.83 -27.29
CA TRP A 220 12.27 7.18 -27.83
C TRP A 220 10.95 7.91 -27.98
N TYR A 221 9.93 7.23 -28.53
CA TYR A 221 8.58 7.78 -28.63
C TYR A 221 8.02 8.23 -27.26
N PHE A 222 8.17 7.41 -26.21
CA PHE A 222 7.73 7.80 -24.87
C PHE A 222 8.51 8.99 -24.30
N PHE A 223 9.82 9.07 -24.55
CA PHE A 223 10.64 10.19 -24.11
C PHE A 223 10.28 11.51 -24.80
N THR A 224 9.99 11.49 -26.10
CA THR A 224 9.75 12.73 -26.86
C THR A 224 8.28 13.12 -26.96
N GLY A 225 7.36 12.15 -26.98
CA GLY A 225 5.94 12.38 -27.27
C GLY A 225 5.02 12.40 -26.04
N VAL A 226 5.46 11.85 -24.91
CA VAL A 226 4.58 11.58 -23.74
C VAL A 226 5.17 12.16 -22.44
N SER A 227 6.10 13.10 -22.59
CA SER A 227 6.81 13.68 -21.47
C SER A 227 5.89 14.52 -20.57
N PRO A 228 5.93 14.35 -19.23
CA PRO A 228 5.03 15.05 -18.31
C PRO A 228 5.42 16.52 -18.06
N TRP A 229 6.49 17.02 -18.68
CA TRP A 229 6.96 18.41 -18.58
C TRP A 229 6.60 19.30 -19.78
N LEU A 230 5.85 18.79 -20.76
CA LEU A 230 5.21 19.61 -21.79
C LEU A 230 3.91 20.24 -21.29
#